data_AF-A0A7C4AK97-F1
#
_entry.id   AF-A0A7C4AK97-F1
#
_cell.length_a   1.000
_cell.length_b   1.000
_cell.length_c   1.000
_cell.angle_alpha   90.00
_cell.angle_beta   90.00
_cell.angle_gamma   90.00
#
_symmetry.space_group_name_H-M   'P 1'
#
loop_
_entity.id
_entity.type
_entity.pdbx_description
1 polymer ?
#
loop_
_entity_poly.entity_id
_entity_poly.type
_entity_poly.pdbx_seq_one_letter_code
_entity_poly.pdbx_strand_id
1 'polypeptide(L)'
;MKIRQFSLLLIIVTVILIFSIAYSQEPLKKGQDFLKTEDYIKAKEFFQKFTENPEVADKALLGLAKAEYYLGNYYEATVFLKRLLRDFKNSPCVNEANLFMGLSYLKIGRLRDAENYFKKVEQPFIKQAMVGSGWIALQRGDLKTVESVLNSLEKKDFNDSEAALLKIKYLSLTGKHEEALKELSKNLKLKKTVYDIDKAEILIKAGKFSEAETILKKFIDKAKRLSDAVKAKKILFELYVSQNNIQEAVKIGREIYFHIPTDEIRLTLYSIYINQKNYDEALKMLFVLRDKDLKNKKTEEFLKSSMHETPEKATFYIMKVYPFLRSDSSILVESANFLISCGKFNEAKNILRKIMTGPRRAEAVLPYSKILIKENKYQEAKKILDPLKDKNEYAMALYAWILESQGDKTTALTYLRKLSKSIKDPDILTVMGDLEYSVGLRKKAIFYWLKASSMGNAQATLKAADYFYLSKETKKAVQYYKKTIDMGINDNKSLMWAYYQYGKLANDRTYLEKVANSNCEFSEAVKAILEKP
;
A
#
# COMPACT_ATOMS: atom_id res chain seq x y z
N MET A 1 -31.78 -70.52 -61.05
CA MET A 1 -30.55 -69.81 -60.62
C MET A 1 -30.75 -68.32 -60.30
N LYS A 2 -31.67 -67.59 -60.98
CA LYS A 2 -31.91 -66.14 -60.76
C LYS A 2 -32.54 -65.76 -59.40
N ILE A 3 -33.35 -66.63 -58.78
CA ILE A 3 -34.04 -66.31 -57.51
C ILE A 3 -33.08 -66.27 -56.31
N ARG A 4 -32.04 -67.13 -56.27
CA ARG A 4 -31.03 -67.14 -55.20
C ARG A 4 -30.09 -65.93 -55.21
N GLN A 5 -29.82 -65.35 -56.37
CA GLN A 5 -29.02 -64.13 -56.47
C GLN A 5 -29.80 -62.89 -55.98
N PHE A 6 -31.11 -62.86 -56.22
CA PHE A 6 -31.97 -61.77 -55.73
C PHE A 6 -32.12 -61.77 -54.20
N SER A 7 -32.25 -62.96 -53.59
CA SER A 7 -32.31 -63.09 -52.14
C SER A 7 -30.98 -62.72 -51.45
N LEU A 8 -29.83 -63.05 -52.07
CA LEU A 8 -28.52 -62.71 -51.54
C LEU A 8 -28.26 -61.19 -51.62
N LEU A 9 -28.67 -60.55 -52.72
CA LEU A 9 -28.58 -59.10 -52.88
C LEU A 9 -29.46 -58.35 -51.88
N LEU A 10 -30.67 -58.86 -51.61
CA LEU A 10 -31.58 -58.27 -50.63
C LEU A 10 -31.02 -58.38 -49.19
N ILE A 11 -30.37 -59.51 -48.85
CA ILE A 11 -29.70 -59.71 -47.56
C ILE A 11 -28.48 -58.78 -47.42
N ILE A 12 -27.69 -58.60 -48.47
CA ILE A 12 -26.55 -57.67 -48.45
C ILE A 12 -27.02 -56.22 -48.33
N VAL A 13 -28.07 -55.82 -49.05
CA VAL A 13 -28.64 -54.46 -48.95
C VAL A 13 -29.26 -54.21 -47.58
N THR A 14 -29.95 -55.20 -46.99
CA THR A 14 -30.49 -55.10 -45.62
C THR A 14 -29.40 -55.12 -44.56
N VAL A 15 -28.32 -55.90 -44.72
CA VAL A 15 -27.16 -55.86 -43.81
C VAL A 15 -26.42 -54.54 -43.94
N ILE A 16 -26.29 -53.95 -45.14
CA ILE A 16 -25.70 -52.62 -45.34
C ILE A 16 -26.62 -51.53 -44.76
N LEU A 17 -27.94 -51.67 -44.88
CA LEU A 17 -28.92 -50.78 -44.24
C LEU A 17 -28.91 -50.92 -42.71
N ILE A 18 -28.78 -52.14 -42.18
CA ILE A 18 -28.67 -52.39 -40.74
C ILE A 18 -27.30 -51.91 -40.22
N PHE A 19 -26.22 -52.02 -41.01
CA PHE A 19 -24.91 -51.45 -40.67
C PHE A 19 -24.89 -49.92 -40.74
N SER A 20 -25.60 -49.31 -41.69
CA SER A 20 -25.73 -47.85 -41.77
C SER A 20 -26.65 -47.29 -40.68
N ILE A 21 -27.68 -48.04 -40.26
CA ILE A 21 -28.52 -47.74 -39.09
C ILE A 21 -27.80 -48.05 -37.77
N ALA A 22 -26.85 -49.00 -37.73
CA ALA A 22 -26.03 -49.26 -36.54
C ALA A 22 -24.88 -48.24 -36.38
N TYR A 23 -24.34 -47.72 -37.48
CA TYR A 23 -23.44 -46.54 -37.50
C TYR A 23 -24.19 -45.22 -37.33
N SER A 24 -25.53 -45.22 -37.29
CA SER A 24 -26.35 -44.06 -36.95
C SER A 24 -26.47 -43.84 -35.43
N GLN A 25 -25.57 -44.40 -34.61
CA GLN A 25 -25.31 -43.83 -33.29
C GLN A 25 -24.54 -42.53 -33.51
N GLU A 26 -25.14 -41.38 -33.16
CA GLU A 26 -24.49 -40.07 -33.29
C GLU A 26 -23.01 -40.17 -32.86
N PRO A 27 -22.03 -39.92 -33.75
CA PRO A 27 -20.60 -40.16 -33.47
C PRO A 27 -20.08 -39.37 -32.26
N LEU A 28 -20.83 -38.37 -31.82
CA LEU A 28 -20.53 -37.50 -30.69
C LEU A 28 -21.32 -37.81 -29.41
N LYS A 29 -22.21 -38.81 -29.42
CA LYS A 29 -23.10 -39.14 -28.28
C LYS A 29 -22.31 -39.38 -26.99
N LYS A 30 -21.22 -40.14 -27.06
CA LYS A 30 -20.34 -40.41 -25.91
C LYS A 30 -19.74 -39.12 -25.32
N GLY A 31 -19.34 -38.17 -26.17
CA GLY A 31 -18.87 -36.85 -25.73
C GLY A 31 -19.97 -36.03 -25.07
N GLN A 32 -21.18 -36.05 -25.62
CA GLN A 32 -22.34 -35.39 -25.02
C GLN A 32 -22.71 -36.02 -23.67
N ASP A 33 -22.61 -37.33 -23.54
CA ASP A 33 -22.87 -38.05 -22.29
C ASP A 33 -21.83 -37.66 -21.23
N PHE A 34 -20.56 -37.50 -21.59
CA PHE A 34 -19.54 -36.94 -20.67
C PHE A 34 -19.86 -35.51 -20.24
N LEU A 35 -20.38 -34.65 -21.13
CA LEU A 35 -20.84 -33.31 -20.74
C LEU A 35 -22.02 -33.38 -19.76
N LYS A 36 -22.97 -34.29 -20.00
CA LYS A 36 -24.14 -34.48 -19.12
C LYS A 36 -23.77 -35.04 -17.74
N THR A 37 -22.79 -35.92 -17.68
CA THR A 37 -22.26 -36.47 -16.41
C THR A 37 -21.21 -35.57 -15.76
N GLU A 38 -20.96 -34.39 -16.34
CA GLU A 38 -20.00 -33.38 -15.86
C GLU A 38 -18.53 -33.87 -15.85
N ASP A 39 -18.22 -34.93 -16.59
CA ASP A 39 -16.86 -35.41 -16.81
C ASP A 39 -16.19 -34.60 -17.95
N TYR A 40 -16.00 -33.30 -17.69
CA TYR A 40 -15.56 -32.35 -18.70
C TYR A 40 -14.15 -32.63 -19.24
N ILE A 41 -13.28 -33.28 -18.46
CA ILE A 41 -11.95 -33.69 -18.92
C ILE A 41 -12.08 -34.76 -20.00
N LYS A 42 -12.85 -35.83 -19.76
CA LYS A 42 -13.09 -36.85 -20.77
C LYS A 42 -13.89 -36.32 -21.96
N ALA A 43 -14.84 -35.40 -21.72
CA ALA A 43 -15.56 -34.72 -22.80
C ALA A 43 -14.58 -33.99 -23.73
N LYS A 44 -13.67 -33.19 -23.16
CA LYS A 44 -12.61 -32.48 -23.89
C LYS A 44 -11.76 -33.44 -24.73
N GLU A 45 -11.19 -34.47 -24.11
CA GLU A 45 -10.36 -35.46 -24.79
C GLU A 45 -11.11 -36.20 -25.91
N PHE A 46 -12.41 -36.46 -25.71
CA PHE A 46 -13.24 -37.12 -26.69
C PHE A 46 -13.51 -36.21 -27.90
N PHE A 47 -14.02 -34.99 -27.69
CA PHE A 47 -14.36 -34.08 -28.77
C PHE A 47 -13.15 -33.65 -29.59
N GLN A 48 -11.98 -33.54 -28.98
CA GLN A 48 -10.73 -33.19 -29.67
C GLN A 48 -10.40 -34.14 -30.83
N LYS A 49 -10.82 -35.41 -30.76
CA LYS A 49 -10.57 -36.41 -31.83
C LYS A 49 -11.38 -36.16 -33.10
N PHE A 50 -12.44 -35.35 -33.01
CA PHE A 50 -13.40 -35.14 -34.09
C PHE A 50 -13.36 -33.73 -34.69
N THR A 51 -12.45 -32.86 -34.24
CA THR A 51 -12.37 -31.46 -34.72
C THR A 51 -11.90 -31.32 -36.16
N GLU A 52 -11.24 -32.35 -36.71
CA GLU A 52 -10.80 -32.38 -38.10
C GLU A 52 -11.72 -33.18 -39.02
N ASN A 53 -12.78 -33.82 -38.49
CA ASN A 53 -13.75 -34.54 -39.31
C ASN A 53 -14.78 -33.53 -39.89
N PRO A 54 -14.80 -33.26 -41.20
CA PRO A 54 -15.63 -32.20 -41.77
C PRO A 54 -17.14 -32.34 -41.52
N GLU A 55 -17.64 -33.57 -41.34
CA GLU A 55 -19.07 -33.83 -41.13
C GLU A 55 -19.57 -33.47 -39.72
N VAL A 56 -18.67 -33.44 -38.74
CA VAL A 56 -19.03 -33.29 -37.32
C VAL A 56 -18.15 -32.26 -36.58
N ALA A 57 -17.22 -31.62 -37.29
CA ALA A 57 -16.25 -30.70 -36.72
C ALA A 57 -16.92 -29.52 -36.02
N ASP A 58 -18.02 -28.98 -36.54
CA ASP A 58 -18.79 -27.90 -35.92
C ASP A 58 -19.32 -28.30 -34.53
N LYS A 59 -19.98 -29.46 -34.43
CA LYS A 59 -20.51 -30.02 -33.18
C LYS A 59 -19.38 -30.42 -32.22
N ALA A 60 -18.27 -30.95 -32.74
CA ALA A 60 -17.10 -31.31 -31.94
C ALA A 60 -16.41 -30.07 -31.36
N LEU A 61 -16.23 -29.01 -32.15
CA LEU A 61 -15.68 -27.73 -31.70
C LEU A 61 -16.57 -27.08 -30.64
N LEU A 62 -17.90 -27.14 -30.82
CA LEU A 62 -18.84 -26.66 -29.81
C LEU A 62 -18.77 -27.48 -28.52
N GLY A 63 -18.75 -28.82 -28.62
CA GLY A 63 -18.61 -29.71 -27.48
C GLY A 63 -17.30 -29.49 -26.71
N LEU A 64 -16.20 -29.27 -27.43
CA LEU A 64 -14.90 -28.94 -26.88
C LEU A 64 -14.91 -27.58 -26.17
N ALA A 65 -15.50 -26.56 -26.79
CA ALA A 65 -15.68 -25.25 -26.18
C ALA A 65 -16.52 -25.30 -24.89
N LYS A 66 -17.61 -26.09 -24.89
CA LYS A 66 -18.44 -26.32 -23.69
C LYS A 66 -17.63 -26.98 -22.57
N ALA A 67 -16.86 -28.02 -22.90
CA ALA A 67 -15.99 -28.70 -21.94
C ALA A 67 -14.97 -27.73 -21.32
N GLU A 68 -14.28 -26.94 -22.15
CA GLU A 68 -13.33 -25.93 -21.68
C GLU A 68 -14.01 -24.84 -20.83
N TYR A 69 -15.19 -24.37 -21.24
CA TYR A 69 -15.98 -23.41 -20.48
C TYR A 69 -16.30 -23.93 -19.07
N TYR A 70 -16.81 -25.16 -18.95
CA TYR A 70 -17.13 -25.75 -17.64
C TYR A 70 -15.89 -26.14 -16.82
N LEU A 71 -14.74 -26.37 -17.47
CA LEU A 71 -13.44 -26.48 -16.79
C LEU A 71 -12.93 -25.12 -16.27
N GLY A 72 -13.55 -24.00 -16.68
CA GLY A 72 -13.13 -22.64 -16.35
C GLY A 72 -12.01 -22.10 -17.23
N ASN A 73 -11.69 -22.80 -18.32
CA ASN A 73 -10.68 -22.43 -19.30
C ASN A 73 -11.30 -21.53 -20.36
N TYR A 74 -11.74 -20.34 -19.93
CA TYR A 74 -12.58 -19.46 -20.76
C TYR A 74 -11.86 -18.94 -22.00
N TYR A 75 -10.54 -18.70 -21.93
CA TYR A 75 -9.77 -18.24 -23.07
C TYR A 75 -9.68 -19.34 -24.15
N GLU A 76 -9.39 -20.57 -23.74
CA GLU A 76 -9.33 -21.76 -24.58
C GLU A 76 -10.69 -22.04 -25.24
N ALA A 77 -11.78 -21.92 -24.48
CA ALA A 77 -13.14 -22.01 -25.03
C ALA A 77 -13.34 -21.01 -26.20
N THR A 78 -12.87 -19.77 -26.07
CA THR A 78 -12.99 -18.78 -27.17
C THR A 78 -12.19 -19.16 -28.42
N VAL A 79 -11.10 -19.91 -28.31
CA VAL A 79 -10.29 -20.35 -29.47
C VAL A 79 -11.12 -21.27 -30.35
N PHE A 80 -11.75 -22.29 -29.76
CA PHE A 80 -12.57 -23.24 -30.50
C PHE A 80 -13.85 -22.61 -31.05
N LEU A 81 -14.48 -21.72 -30.28
CA LEU A 81 -15.65 -20.98 -30.73
C LEU A 81 -15.33 -20.04 -31.91
N LYS A 82 -14.17 -19.37 -31.90
CA LYS A 82 -13.73 -18.53 -33.03
C LYS A 82 -13.54 -19.35 -34.30
N ARG A 83 -12.94 -20.54 -34.19
CA ARG A 83 -12.79 -21.47 -35.33
C ARG A 83 -14.17 -21.87 -35.87
N LEU A 84 -15.10 -22.27 -34.98
CA LEU A 84 -16.47 -22.63 -35.36
C LEU A 84 -17.16 -21.49 -36.11
N LEU A 85 -17.15 -20.28 -35.55
CA LEU A 85 -17.82 -19.11 -36.15
C LEU A 85 -17.16 -18.63 -37.45
N ARG A 86 -15.88 -18.93 -37.67
CA ARG A 86 -15.15 -18.58 -38.90
C ARG A 86 -15.39 -19.59 -40.01
N ASP A 87 -15.25 -20.88 -39.70
CA ASP A 87 -15.20 -21.96 -40.68
C ASP A 87 -16.58 -22.57 -40.98
N PHE A 88 -17.53 -22.46 -40.05
CA PHE A 88 -18.86 -23.10 -40.13
C PHE A 88 -20.01 -22.10 -39.99
N LYS A 89 -20.00 -21.01 -40.77
CA LYS A 89 -20.93 -19.88 -40.64
C LYS A 89 -22.42 -20.23 -40.77
N ASN A 90 -22.75 -21.33 -41.45
CA ASN A 90 -24.13 -21.79 -41.67
C ASN A 90 -24.53 -22.97 -40.77
N SER A 91 -23.67 -23.36 -39.82
CA SER A 91 -23.96 -24.49 -38.92
C SER A 91 -25.08 -24.13 -37.93
N PRO A 92 -25.99 -25.07 -37.60
CA PRO A 92 -26.93 -24.92 -36.49
C PRO A 92 -26.26 -24.63 -35.13
N CYS A 93 -24.97 -24.98 -35.00
CA CYS A 93 -24.18 -24.71 -33.80
C CYS A 93 -23.80 -23.24 -33.63
N VAL A 94 -23.93 -22.39 -34.67
CA VAL A 94 -23.53 -20.97 -34.62
C VAL A 94 -24.29 -20.20 -33.54
N ASN A 95 -25.60 -20.43 -33.41
CA ASN A 95 -26.40 -19.74 -32.41
C ASN A 95 -25.94 -20.08 -30.97
N GLU A 96 -25.74 -21.37 -30.69
CA GLU A 96 -25.22 -21.81 -29.39
C GLU A 96 -23.75 -21.38 -29.17
N ALA A 97 -22.94 -21.34 -30.23
CA ALA A 97 -21.57 -20.87 -30.15
C ALA A 97 -21.51 -19.37 -29.81
N ASN A 98 -22.41 -18.54 -30.34
CA ASN A 98 -22.54 -17.14 -29.93
C ASN A 98 -22.88 -17.02 -28.45
N LEU A 99 -23.79 -17.86 -27.93
CA LEU A 99 -24.09 -17.91 -26.49
C LEU A 99 -22.84 -18.22 -25.66
N PHE A 100 -22.15 -19.33 -25.97
CA PHE A 100 -20.96 -19.72 -25.21
C PHE A 100 -19.79 -18.74 -25.38
N MET A 101 -19.71 -18.02 -26.50
CA MET A 101 -18.75 -16.94 -26.69
C MET A 101 -19.07 -15.75 -25.77
N GLY A 102 -20.34 -15.36 -25.70
CA GLY A 102 -20.81 -14.34 -24.77
C GLY A 102 -20.53 -14.71 -23.31
N LEU A 103 -20.87 -15.94 -22.92
CA LEU A 103 -20.62 -16.45 -21.57
C LEU A 103 -19.12 -16.50 -21.23
N SER A 104 -18.28 -16.94 -22.18
CA SER A 104 -16.83 -16.98 -22.00
C SER A 104 -16.27 -15.57 -21.82
N TYR A 105 -16.66 -14.60 -22.65
CA TYR A 105 -16.22 -13.21 -22.52
C TYR A 105 -16.72 -12.55 -21.23
N LEU A 106 -17.93 -12.90 -20.77
CA LEU A 106 -18.46 -12.44 -19.49
C LEU A 106 -17.57 -12.92 -18.34
N LYS A 107 -17.19 -14.20 -18.30
CA LYS A 107 -16.31 -14.76 -17.25
C LYS A 107 -14.88 -14.22 -17.33
N ILE A 108 -14.42 -13.83 -18.52
CA ILE A 108 -13.13 -13.13 -18.72
C ILE A 108 -13.19 -11.66 -18.24
N GLY A 109 -14.37 -11.06 -18.14
CA GLY A 109 -14.56 -9.65 -17.80
C GLY A 109 -14.58 -8.70 -19.01
N ARG A 110 -14.60 -9.24 -20.24
CA ARG A 110 -14.73 -8.46 -21.48
C ARG A 110 -16.21 -8.18 -21.78
N LEU A 111 -16.80 -7.29 -20.97
CA LEU A 111 -18.25 -7.07 -20.95
C LEU A 111 -18.83 -6.58 -22.28
N ARG A 112 -18.11 -5.71 -23.00
CA ARG A 112 -18.56 -5.21 -24.31
C ARG A 112 -18.62 -6.32 -25.36
N ASP A 113 -17.62 -7.20 -25.39
CA ASP A 113 -17.62 -8.33 -26.31
C ASP A 113 -18.72 -9.33 -25.95
N ALA A 114 -18.87 -9.63 -24.65
CA ALA A 114 -19.95 -10.50 -24.18
C ALA A 114 -21.33 -10.01 -24.64
N GLU A 115 -21.59 -8.71 -24.46
CA GLU A 115 -22.83 -8.06 -24.89
C GLU A 115 -23.05 -8.17 -26.40
N ASN A 116 -21.99 -7.97 -27.21
CA ASN A 116 -22.07 -8.09 -28.67
C ASN A 116 -22.40 -9.51 -29.13
N TYR A 117 -21.91 -10.53 -28.44
CA TYR A 117 -22.24 -11.93 -28.76
C TYR A 117 -23.63 -12.32 -28.27
N PHE A 118 -24.06 -11.86 -27.08
CA PHE A 118 -25.42 -12.10 -26.60
C PHE A 118 -26.49 -11.49 -27.52
N LYS A 119 -26.24 -10.32 -28.12
CA LYS A 119 -27.15 -9.70 -29.11
C LYS A 119 -27.35 -10.52 -30.39
N LYS A 120 -26.44 -11.46 -30.69
CA LYS A 120 -26.52 -12.35 -31.85
C LYS A 120 -27.19 -13.69 -31.53
N VAL A 121 -27.59 -13.91 -30.29
CA VAL A 121 -28.23 -15.17 -29.87
C VAL A 121 -29.72 -15.08 -30.17
N GLU A 122 -30.24 -16.11 -30.83
CA GLU A 122 -31.65 -16.25 -31.21
C GLU A 122 -32.29 -17.43 -30.45
N GLN A 123 -33.57 -17.71 -30.73
CA GLN A 123 -34.26 -18.89 -30.18
C GLN A 123 -33.52 -20.19 -30.55
N PRO A 124 -33.45 -21.20 -29.65
CA PRO A 124 -34.11 -21.30 -28.33
C PRO A 124 -33.29 -20.70 -27.16
N PHE A 125 -32.13 -20.10 -27.43
CA PHE A 125 -31.15 -19.71 -26.42
C PHE A 125 -31.29 -18.26 -25.92
N ILE A 126 -32.26 -17.51 -26.43
CA ILE A 126 -32.44 -16.09 -26.11
C ILE A 126 -32.52 -15.83 -24.60
N LYS A 127 -33.22 -16.68 -23.83
CA LYS A 127 -33.36 -16.52 -22.38
C LYS A 127 -32.02 -16.67 -21.65
N GLN A 128 -31.16 -17.58 -22.10
CA GLN A 128 -29.81 -17.75 -21.53
C GLN A 128 -28.93 -16.53 -21.85
N ALA A 129 -29.06 -15.96 -23.05
CA ALA A 129 -28.38 -14.72 -23.41
C ALA A 129 -28.92 -13.50 -22.62
N MET A 130 -30.22 -13.46 -22.33
CA MET A 130 -30.83 -12.46 -21.45
C MET A 130 -30.29 -12.55 -20.03
N VAL A 131 -30.20 -13.77 -19.46
CA VAL A 131 -29.54 -14.01 -18.16
C VAL A 131 -28.09 -13.54 -18.18
N GLY A 132 -27.33 -13.88 -19.24
CA GLY A 132 -25.98 -13.39 -19.45
C GLY A 132 -25.89 -11.85 -19.49
N SER A 133 -26.85 -11.19 -20.13
CA SER A 133 -26.97 -9.72 -20.15
C SER A 133 -27.35 -9.16 -18.78
N GLY A 134 -28.18 -9.87 -18.01
CA GLY A 134 -28.49 -9.56 -16.62
C GLY A 134 -27.24 -9.62 -15.73
N TRP A 135 -26.35 -10.60 -15.93
CA TRP A 135 -25.06 -10.64 -15.25
C TRP A 135 -24.15 -9.45 -15.60
N ILE A 136 -24.16 -9.00 -16.85
CA ILE A 136 -23.45 -7.78 -17.25
C ILE A 136 -24.03 -6.56 -16.52
N ALA A 137 -25.36 -6.43 -16.47
CA ALA A 137 -26.04 -5.34 -15.77
C ALA A 137 -25.70 -5.35 -14.26
N LEU A 138 -25.70 -6.53 -13.63
CA LEU A 138 -25.34 -6.70 -12.23
C LEU A 138 -23.91 -6.22 -11.94
N GLN A 139 -22.93 -6.58 -12.81
CA GLN A 139 -21.55 -6.12 -12.67
C GLN A 139 -21.38 -4.61 -12.86
N ARG A 140 -22.26 -3.97 -13.65
CA ARG A 140 -22.32 -2.51 -13.81
C ARG A 140 -23.05 -1.81 -12.67
N GLY A 141 -23.68 -2.55 -11.76
CA GLY A 141 -24.53 -2.01 -10.68
C GLY A 141 -25.92 -1.56 -11.16
N ASP A 142 -26.32 -1.89 -12.39
CA ASP A 142 -27.63 -1.55 -12.94
C ASP A 142 -28.70 -2.55 -12.48
N LEU A 143 -29.16 -2.37 -11.24
CA LEU A 143 -30.15 -3.25 -10.62
C LEU A 143 -31.53 -3.20 -11.31
N LYS A 144 -31.86 -2.09 -11.99
CA LYS A 144 -33.14 -1.95 -12.72
C LYS A 144 -33.20 -2.88 -13.92
N THR A 145 -32.12 -2.92 -14.70
CA THR A 145 -32.02 -3.85 -15.84
C THR A 145 -32.01 -5.30 -15.36
N VAL A 146 -31.34 -5.62 -14.25
CA VAL A 146 -31.38 -6.96 -13.65
C VAL A 146 -32.80 -7.36 -13.29
N GLU A 147 -33.56 -6.47 -12.63
CA GLU A 147 -34.96 -6.71 -12.28
C GLU A 147 -35.83 -6.94 -13.51
N SER A 148 -35.66 -6.12 -14.56
CA SER A 148 -36.38 -6.31 -15.83
C SER A 148 -36.09 -7.67 -16.48
N VAL A 149 -34.82 -8.11 -16.46
CA VAL A 149 -34.44 -9.43 -16.97
C VAL A 149 -35.12 -10.51 -16.12
N LEU A 150 -35.05 -10.45 -14.79
CA LEU A 150 -35.64 -11.45 -13.91
C LEU A 150 -37.16 -11.56 -14.05
N ASN A 151 -37.87 -10.44 -14.26
CA ASN A 151 -39.32 -10.41 -14.47
C ASN A 151 -39.75 -11.01 -15.81
N SER A 152 -38.86 -11.03 -16.80
CA SER A 152 -39.12 -11.66 -18.10
C SER A 152 -38.92 -13.18 -18.11
N LEU A 153 -38.37 -13.76 -17.04
CA LEU A 153 -38.12 -15.19 -16.90
C LEU A 153 -39.32 -15.90 -16.25
N GLU A 154 -39.59 -17.12 -16.70
CA GLU A 154 -40.62 -17.99 -16.16
C GLU A 154 -40.06 -18.87 -15.03
N LYS A 155 -40.95 -19.46 -14.21
CA LYS A 155 -40.57 -20.36 -13.10
C LYS A 155 -39.63 -21.50 -13.52
N LYS A 156 -39.80 -22.05 -14.73
CA LYS A 156 -38.97 -23.15 -15.26
C LYS A 156 -37.55 -22.71 -15.61
N ASP A 157 -37.35 -21.42 -15.93
CA ASP A 157 -36.05 -20.88 -16.33
C ASP A 157 -35.10 -20.85 -15.12
N PHE A 158 -35.62 -20.71 -13.90
CA PHE A 158 -34.85 -20.77 -12.65
C PHE A 158 -34.42 -22.20 -12.25
N ASN A 159 -34.75 -23.24 -13.05
CA ASN A 159 -34.10 -24.55 -12.93
C ASN A 159 -32.66 -24.53 -13.47
N ASP A 160 -32.30 -23.50 -14.24
CA ASP A 160 -30.93 -23.20 -14.61
C ASP A 160 -30.19 -22.53 -13.43
N SER A 161 -28.94 -22.94 -13.20
CA SER A 161 -28.16 -22.47 -12.07
C SER A 161 -27.75 -21.01 -12.21
N GLU A 162 -27.44 -20.53 -13.42
CA GLU A 162 -27.01 -19.14 -13.64
C GLU A 162 -28.19 -18.17 -13.52
N ALA A 163 -29.38 -18.55 -14.01
CA ALA A 163 -30.60 -17.76 -13.83
C ALA A 163 -31.01 -17.65 -12.35
N ALA A 164 -30.99 -18.77 -11.61
CA ALA A 164 -31.28 -18.78 -10.18
C ALA A 164 -30.23 -17.99 -9.39
N LEU A 165 -28.95 -18.15 -9.71
CA LEU A 165 -27.88 -17.43 -9.01
C LEU A 165 -27.96 -15.92 -9.27
N LEU A 166 -28.31 -15.48 -10.48
CA LEU A 166 -28.55 -14.05 -10.78
C LEU A 166 -29.64 -13.47 -9.88
N LYS A 167 -30.77 -14.18 -9.74
CA LYS A 167 -31.88 -13.80 -8.84
C LYS A 167 -31.41 -13.73 -7.38
N ILE A 168 -30.67 -14.73 -6.92
CA ILE A 168 -30.13 -14.78 -5.55
C ILE A 168 -29.21 -13.59 -5.29
N LYS A 169 -28.31 -13.26 -6.22
CA LYS A 169 -27.41 -12.10 -6.06
C LYS A 169 -28.18 -10.78 -6.10
N TYR A 170 -29.19 -10.65 -6.94
CA TYR A 170 -30.09 -9.50 -6.94
C TYR A 170 -30.81 -9.32 -5.61
N LEU A 171 -31.42 -10.38 -5.07
CA LEU A 171 -32.07 -10.37 -3.75
C LEU A 171 -31.09 -9.97 -2.64
N SER A 172 -29.88 -10.53 -2.68
CA SER A 172 -28.82 -10.20 -1.71
C SER A 172 -28.38 -8.73 -1.81
N LEU A 173 -28.27 -8.15 -3.00
CA LEU A 173 -27.89 -6.74 -3.17
C LEU A 173 -29.02 -5.76 -2.82
N THR A 174 -30.28 -6.19 -2.91
CA THR A 174 -31.46 -5.40 -2.53
C THR A 174 -31.84 -5.52 -1.05
N GLY A 175 -30.99 -6.14 -0.22
CA GLY A 175 -31.20 -6.30 1.22
C GLY A 175 -32.09 -7.50 1.61
N LYS A 176 -32.61 -8.25 0.64
CA LYS A 176 -33.49 -9.42 0.85
C LYS A 176 -32.65 -10.69 1.10
N HIS A 177 -31.76 -10.65 2.09
CA HIS A 177 -30.77 -11.71 2.31
C HIS A 177 -31.39 -13.06 2.70
N GLU A 178 -32.45 -13.07 3.53
CA GLU A 178 -33.14 -14.31 3.91
C GLU A 178 -33.85 -14.98 2.74
N GLU A 179 -34.47 -14.19 1.85
CA GLU A 179 -35.05 -14.71 0.60
C GLU A 179 -33.98 -15.30 -0.32
N ALA A 180 -32.83 -14.64 -0.42
CA ALA A 180 -31.68 -15.14 -1.19
C ALA A 180 -31.19 -16.49 -0.65
N LEU A 181 -31.05 -16.65 0.68
CA LEU A 181 -30.66 -17.91 1.31
C LEU A 181 -31.72 -19.01 1.10
N LYS A 182 -33.00 -18.66 1.20
CA LYS A 182 -34.11 -19.59 0.94
C LYS A 182 -34.07 -20.09 -0.49
N GLU A 183 -33.89 -19.20 -1.47
CA GLU A 183 -33.82 -19.59 -2.89
C GLU A 183 -32.57 -20.45 -3.18
N LEU A 184 -31.42 -20.13 -2.59
CA LEU A 184 -30.19 -20.92 -2.70
C LEU A 184 -30.37 -22.33 -2.13
N SER A 185 -31.01 -22.48 -0.96
CA SER A 185 -31.25 -23.78 -0.34
C SER A 185 -32.27 -24.66 -1.08
N LYS A 186 -33.23 -24.03 -1.77
CA LYS A 186 -34.29 -24.71 -2.52
C LYS A 186 -33.78 -25.31 -3.84
N ASN A 187 -32.85 -24.63 -4.53
CA ASN A 187 -32.35 -25.09 -5.81
C ASN A 187 -31.29 -26.19 -5.64
N LEU A 188 -31.64 -27.45 -5.95
CA LEU A 188 -30.76 -28.61 -5.77
C LEU A 188 -29.41 -28.48 -6.50
N LYS A 189 -29.38 -27.82 -7.67
CA LYS A 189 -28.12 -27.62 -8.42
C LYS A 189 -27.17 -26.64 -7.72
N LEU A 190 -27.71 -25.73 -6.89
CA LEU A 190 -26.94 -24.75 -6.11
C LEU A 190 -26.42 -25.31 -4.77
N LYS A 191 -26.74 -26.55 -4.42
CA LYS A 191 -26.18 -27.23 -3.23
C LYS A 191 -24.75 -27.75 -3.45
N LYS A 192 -24.21 -27.65 -4.66
CA LYS A 192 -22.84 -28.06 -4.98
C LYS A 192 -21.84 -27.13 -4.32
N THR A 193 -20.69 -27.68 -3.94
CA THR A 193 -19.62 -26.95 -3.24
C THR A 193 -19.10 -25.74 -4.02
N VAL A 194 -19.23 -25.72 -5.34
CA VAL A 194 -18.83 -24.57 -6.19
C VAL A 194 -19.57 -23.27 -5.82
N TYR A 195 -20.76 -23.36 -5.22
CA TYR A 195 -21.56 -22.20 -4.80
C TYR A 195 -21.42 -21.88 -3.29
N ASP A 196 -20.57 -22.59 -2.56
CA ASP A 196 -20.37 -22.35 -1.12
C ASP A 196 -19.80 -20.94 -0.85
N ILE A 197 -18.97 -20.41 -1.76
CA ILE A 197 -18.48 -19.02 -1.69
C ILE A 197 -19.66 -18.04 -1.81
N ASP A 198 -20.52 -18.19 -2.82
CA ASP A 198 -21.69 -17.32 -2.98
C ASP A 198 -22.62 -17.39 -1.75
N LYS A 199 -22.81 -18.59 -1.20
CA LYS A 199 -23.59 -18.79 0.02
C LYS A 199 -22.96 -18.06 1.21
N ALA A 200 -21.64 -18.17 1.39
CA ALA A 200 -20.92 -17.50 2.47
C ALA A 200 -21.04 -15.97 2.37
N GLU A 201 -20.88 -15.39 1.17
CA GLU A 201 -21.05 -13.94 0.95
C GLU A 201 -22.45 -13.46 1.35
N ILE A 202 -23.49 -14.23 1.04
CA ILE A 202 -24.87 -13.89 1.41
C ILE A 202 -25.07 -14.02 2.92
N LEU A 203 -24.51 -15.05 3.56
CA LEU A 203 -24.58 -15.22 5.01
C LEU A 203 -23.90 -14.07 5.76
N ILE A 204 -22.75 -13.59 5.26
CA ILE A 204 -22.07 -12.42 5.81
C ILE A 204 -22.98 -11.19 5.73
N LYS A 205 -23.62 -10.94 4.58
CA LYS A 205 -24.58 -9.83 4.43
C LYS A 205 -25.82 -9.99 5.31
N ALA A 206 -26.25 -11.23 5.57
CA ALA A 206 -27.32 -11.54 6.50
C ALA A 206 -26.91 -11.44 7.99
N GLY A 207 -25.64 -11.15 8.30
CA GLY A 207 -25.12 -11.12 9.67
C GLY A 207 -24.88 -12.51 10.30
N LYS A 208 -25.01 -13.59 9.53
CA LYS A 208 -24.81 -14.98 9.97
C LYS A 208 -23.34 -15.38 9.87
N PHE A 209 -22.49 -14.68 10.62
CA PHE A 209 -21.03 -14.77 10.50
C PHE A 209 -20.46 -16.15 10.81
N SER A 210 -20.92 -16.81 11.88
CA SER A 210 -20.43 -18.14 12.27
C SER A 210 -20.74 -19.23 11.23
N GLU A 211 -21.92 -19.15 10.60
CA GLU A 211 -22.28 -20.06 9.51
C GLU A 211 -21.42 -19.82 8.27
N ALA A 212 -21.20 -18.54 7.91
CA ALA A 212 -20.33 -18.17 6.80
C ALA A 212 -18.90 -18.68 7.01
N GLU A 213 -18.33 -18.48 8.20
CA GLU A 213 -17.00 -18.97 8.57
C GLU A 213 -16.90 -20.49 8.42
N THR A 214 -17.88 -21.24 8.93
CA THR A 214 -17.89 -22.71 8.85
C THR A 214 -17.89 -23.19 7.41
N ILE A 215 -18.68 -22.53 6.55
CA ILE A 215 -18.76 -22.86 5.12
C ILE A 215 -17.44 -22.54 4.41
N LEU A 216 -16.85 -21.37 4.67
CA LEU A 216 -15.58 -20.97 4.08
C LEU A 216 -14.45 -21.91 4.46
N LYS A 217 -14.33 -22.29 5.74
CA LYS A 217 -13.32 -23.25 6.22
C LYS A 217 -13.47 -24.61 5.51
N LYS A 218 -14.69 -25.15 5.48
CA LYS A 218 -14.99 -26.41 4.78
C LYS A 218 -14.70 -26.35 3.28
N PHE A 219 -14.96 -25.20 2.64
CA PHE A 219 -14.63 -24.99 1.24
C PHE A 219 -13.12 -24.99 1.00
N ILE A 220 -12.37 -24.28 1.85
CA ILE A 220 -10.89 -24.22 1.78
C ILE A 220 -10.29 -25.63 1.90
N ASP A 221 -10.76 -26.45 2.84
CA ASP A 221 -10.25 -27.83 3.05
C ASP A 221 -10.46 -28.74 1.84
N LYS A 222 -11.50 -28.46 1.03
CA LYS A 222 -11.86 -29.25 -0.16
C LYS A 222 -11.40 -28.62 -1.47
N ALA A 223 -10.81 -27.42 -1.43
CA ALA A 223 -10.45 -26.67 -2.61
C ALA A 223 -9.31 -27.38 -3.37
N LYS A 224 -9.58 -27.80 -4.60
CA LYS A 224 -8.57 -28.42 -5.48
C LYS A 224 -7.62 -27.41 -6.11
N ARG A 225 -8.09 -26.17 -6.31
CA ARG A 225 -7.34 -25.08 -6.95
C ARG A 225 -6.90 -24.07 -5.90
N LEU A 226 -5.62 -23.68 -5.94
CA LEU A 226 -5.08 -22.64 -5.07
C LEU A 226 -5.85 -21.31 -5.21
N SER A 227 -6.24 -20.95 -6.43
CA SER A 227 -7.01 -19.72 -6.69
C SER A 227 -8.35 -19.69 -5.96
N ASP A 228 -9.04 -20.82 -5.85
CA ASP A 228 -10.33 -20.91 -5.17
C ASP A 228 -10.15 -20.86 -3.64
N ALA A 229 -9.12 -21.53 -3.13
CA ALA A 229 -8.74 -21.42 -1.72
C ALA A 229 -8.37 -19.97 -1.34
N VAL A 230 -7.59 -19.27 -2.19
CA VAL A 230 -7.21 -17.86 -1.95
C VAL A 230 -8.43 -16.94 -1.96
N LYS A 231 -9.40 -17.15 -2.86
CA LYS A 231 -10.67 -16.39 -2.86
C LYS A 231 -11.44 -16.57 -1.56
N ALA A 232 -11.64 -17.80 -1.11
CA ALA A 232 -12.36 -18.09 0.13
C ALA A 232 -11.61 -17.52 1.35
N LYS A 233 -10.28 -17.65 1.39
CA LYS A 233 -9.44 -17.04 2.44
C LYS A 233 -9.51 -15.52 2.43
N LYS A 234 -9.64 -14.86 1.28
CA LYS A 234 -9.84 -13.40 1.21
C LYS A 234 -11.14 -12.98 1.92
N ILE A 235 -12.24 -13.66 1.62
CA ILE A 235 -13.54 -13.39 2.26
C ILE A 235 -13.45 -13.67 3.77
N LEU A 236 -12.79 -14.76 4.16
CA LEU A 236 -12.58 -15.08 5.58
C LEU A 236 -11.72 -14.03 6.31
N PHE A 237 -10.68 -13.52 5.64
CA PHE A 237 -9.87 -12.41 6.13
C PHE A 237 -10.71 -11.16 6.36
N GLU A 238 -11.48 -10.74 5.36
CA GLU A 238 -12.38 -9.57 5.45
C GLU A 238 -13.41 -9.75 6.57
N LEU A 239 -13.97 -10.96 6.73
CA LEU A 239 -14.88 -11.31 7.81
C LEU A 239 -14.20 -11.14 9.18
N TYR A 240 -13.01 -11.71 9.39
CA TYR A 240 -12.30 -11.58 10.66
C TYR A 240 -11.90 -10.13 10.98
N VAL A 241 -11.51 -9.35 9.98
CA VAL A 241 -11.26 -7.91 10.15
C VAL A 241 -12.54 -7.19 10.58
N SER A 242 -13.68 -7.48 9.97
CA SER A 242 -14.97 -6.87 10.31
C SER A 242 -15.46 -7.21 11.72
N GLN A 243 -15.13 -8.41 12.20
CA GLN A 243 -15.46 -8.89 13.55
C GLN A 243 -14.41 -8.49 14.60
N ASN A 244 -13.39 -7.71 14.22
CA ASN A 244 -12.25 -7.38 15.07
C ASN A 244 -11.52 -8.63 15.64
N ASN A 245 -11.61 -9.77 14.95
CA ASN A 245 -10.85 -10.98 15.27
C ASN A 245 -9.45 -10.89 14.65
N ILE A 246 -8.63 -10.01 15.22
CA ILE A 246 -7.35 -9.60 14.64
C ILE A 246 -6.34 -10.75 14.52
N GLN A 247 -6.34 -11.70 15.45
CA GLN A 247 -5.37 -12.81 15.43
C GLN A 247 -5.58 -13.72 14.22
N GLU A 248 -6.83 -14.14 13.98
CA GLU A 248 -7.16 -14.98 12.82
C GLU A 248 -7.06 -14.19 11.51
N ALA A 249 -7.43 -12.90 11.50
CA ALA A 249 -7.22 -12.03 10.35
C ALA A 249 -5.74 -11.98 9.97
N VAL A 250 -4.83 -11.74 10.91
CA VAL A 250 -3.38 -11.70 10.63
C VAL A 250 -2.88 -13.03 10.08
N LYS A 251 -3.30 -14.15 10.66
CA LYS A 251 -2.93 -15.49 10.21
C LYS A 251 -3.32 -15.72 8.75
N ILE A 252 -4.59 -15.52 8.41
CA ILE A 252 -5.08 -15.71 7.04
C ILE A 252 -4.44 -14.71 6.08
N GLY A 253 -4.36 -13.43 6.47
CA GLY A 253 -3.78 -12.38 5.64
C GLY A 253 -2.33 -12.67 5.23
N ARG A 254 -1.51 -13.17 6.18
CA ARG A 254 -0.12 -13.57 5.92
C ARG A 254 0.01 -14.73 4.92
N GLU A 255 -0.94 -15.65 4.90
CA GLU A 255 -0.94 -16.76 3.96
C GLU A 255 -1.26 -16.32 2.52
N ILE A 256 -2.08 -15.28 2.35
CA ILE A 256 -2.65 -14.94 1.04
C ILE A 256 -2.12 -13.66 0.40
N TYR A 257 -1.48 -12.75 1.16
CA TYR A 257 -1.12 -11.43 0.61
C TYR A 257 -0.18 -11.51 -0.60
N PHE A 258 0.69 -12.52 -0.71
CA PHE A 258 1.55 -12.68 -1.88
C PHE A 258 0.78 -13.10 -3.14
N HIS A 259 -0.29 -13.86 -2.98
CA HIS A 259 -1.13 -14.37 -4.08
C HIS A 259 -2.12 -13.33 -4.59
N ILE A 260 -2.35 -12.25 -3.84
CA ILE A 260 -3.31 -11.20 -4.20
C ILE A 260 -2.57 -10.02 -4.85
N PRO A 261 -2.94 -9.65 -6.10
CA PRO A 261 -2.25 -8.60 -6.84
C PRO A 261 -2.41 -7.20 -6.25
N THR A 262 -3.52 -6.91 -5.59
CA THR A 262 -3.81 -5.60 -5.00
C THR A 262 -3.10 -5.41 -3.66
N ASP A 263 -2.92 -4.15 -3.24
CA ASP A 263 -2.28 -3.81 -1.96
C ASP A 263 -3.25 -3.78 -0.77
N GLU A 264 -4.54 -4.07 -0.99
CA GLU A 264 -5.60 -4.04 0.01
C GLU A 264 -5.23 -4.80 1.29
N ILE A 265 -4.87 -6.09 1.18
CA ILE A 265 -4.50 -6.91 2.34
C ILE A 265 -3.21 -6.42 3.01
N ARG A 266 -2.22 -5.98 2.22
CA ARG A 266 -0.96 -5.46 2.76
C ARG A 266 -1.20 -4.21 3.59
N LEU A 267 -2.09 -3.32 3.13
CA LEU A 267 -2.48 -2.12 3.86
C LEU A 267 -3.28 -2.45 5.11
N THR A 268 -4.22 -3.40 5.05
CA THR A 268 -4.97 -3.83 6.23
C THR A 268 -4.04 -4.43 7.28
N LEU A 269 -3.12 -5.32 6.88
CA LEU A 269 -2.11 -5.89 7.78
C LEU A 269 -1.19 -4.79 8.35
N TYR A 270 -0.74 -3.86 7.50
CA TYR A 270 0.02 -2.69 7.95
C TYR A 270 -0.72 -1.92 9.05
N SER A 271 -1.98 -1.54 8.82
CA SER A 271 -2.80 -0.82 9.79
C SER A 271 -3.01 -1.61 11.08
N ILE A 272 -3.23 -2.92 11.00
CA ILE A 272 -3.32 -3.80 12.18
C ILE A 272 -2.02 -3.73 12.99
N TYR A 273 -0.86 -3.85 12.34
CA TYR A 273 0.42 -3.82 13.03
C TYR A 273 0.76 -2.47 13.64
N ILE A 274 0.40 -1.37 12.97
CA ILE A 274 0.53 -0.01 13.53
C ILE A 274 -0.31 0.12 14.81
N ASN A 275 -1.57 -0.33 14.77
CA ASN A 275 -2.45 -0.27 15.95
C ASN A 275 -1.95 -1.12 17.12
N GLN A 276 -1.28 -2.24 16.83
CA GLN A 276 -0.63 -3.10 17.83
C GLN A 276 0.74 -2.56 18.28
N LYS A 277 1.21 -1.42 17.75
CA LYS A 277 2.56 -0.88 17.95
C LYS A 277 3.67 -1.85 17.53
N ASN A 278 3.36 -2.80 16.65
CA ASN A 278 4.31 -3.74 16.08
C ASN A 278 4.94 -3.16 14.80
N TYR A 279 5.78 -2.15 14.99
CA TYR A 279 6.36 -1.37 13.89
C TYR A 279 7.26 -2.21 12.96
N ASP A 280 7.88 -3.27 13.45
CA ASP A 280 8.74 -4.12 12.62
C ASP A 280 7.93 -4.90 11.57
N GLU A 281 6.78 -5.45 11.98
CA GLU A 281 5.87 -6.13 11.05
C GLU A 281 5.13 -5.14 10.14
N ALA A 282 4.77 -3.97 10.66
CA ALA A 282 4.22 -2.88 9.83
C ALA A 282 5.20 -2.50 8.71
N LEU A 283 6.48 -2.34 9.06
CA LEU A 283 7.52 -1.98 8.11
C LEU A 283 7.73 -3.07 7.04
N LYS A 284 7.63 -4.35 7.40
CA LYS A 284 7.65 -5.45 6.42
C LYS A 284 6.51 -5.32 5.41
N MET A 285 5.29 -5.01 5.88
CA MET A 285 4.13 -4.80 5.01
C MET A 285 4.29 -3.59 4.09
N LEU A 286 4.88 -2.48 4.58
CA LEU A 286 5.23 -1.32 3.74
C LEU A 286 6.20 -1.69 2.61
N PHE A 287 7.22 -2.52 2.91
CA PHE A 287 8.21 -2.88 1.90
C PHE A 287 7.65 -3.72 0.76
N VAL A 288 6.62 -4.53 1.02
CA VAL A 288 5.98 -5.39 0.03
C VAL A 288 4.82 -4.73 -0.72
N LEU A 289 4.49 -3.46 -0.42
CA LEU A 289 3.55 -2.69 -1.23
C LEU A 289 4.03 -2.58 -2.68
N ARG A 290 3.10 -2.80 -3.62
CA ARG A 290 3.38 -2.83 -5.05
C ARG A 290 3.26 -1.45 -5.69
N ASP A 291 2.30 -0.65 -5.25
CA ASP A 291 2.17 0.75 -5.64
C ASP A 291 3.30 1.57 -5.00
N LYS A 292 4.20 2.10 -5.83
CA LYS A 292 5.39 2.84 -5.39
C LYS A 292 5.06 4.18 -4.75
N ASP A 293 4.04 4.88 -5.27
CA ASP A 293 3.69 6.21 -4.77
C ASP A 293 2.97 6.09 -3.43
N LEU A 294 2.06 5.11 -3.33
CA LEU A 294 1.42 4.76 -2.07
C LEU A 294 2.44 4.31 -1.03
N LYS A 295 3.40 3.47 -1.43
CA LYS A 295 4.49 3.02 -0.56
C LYS A 295 5.31 4.19 -0.03
N ASN A 296 5.72 5.12 -0.89
CA ASN A 296 6.47 6.31 -0.46
C ASN A 296 5.67 7.14 0.54
N LYS A 297 4.41 7.46 0.21
CA LYS A 297 3.52 8.22 1.10
C LYS A 297 3.36 7.55 2.47
N LYS A 298 3.06 6.26 2.50
CA LYS A 298 2.89 5.49 3.75
C LYS A 298 4.18 5.39 4.56
N THR A 299 5.32 5.36 3.88
CA THR A 299 6.64 5.37 4.50
C THR A 299 6.95 6.72 5.16
N GLU A 300 6.60 7.83 4.51
CA GLU A 300 6.72 9.17 5.11
C GLU A 300 5.83 9.32 6.35
N GLU A 301 4.57 8.88 6.27
CA GLU A 301 3.63 8.85 7.40
C GLU A 301 4.20 8.01 8.57
N PHE A 302 4.75 6.84 8.29
CA PHE A 302 5.36 5.95 9.28
C PHE A 302 6.54 6.60 10.01
N LEU A 303 7.45 7.23 9.27
CA LEU A 303 8.61 7.91 9.89
C LEU A 303 8.18 9.10 10.74
N LYS A 304 7.19 9.88 10.27
CA LYS A 304 6.65 11.00 11.02
C LYS A 304 6.05 10.55 12.36
N SER A 305 5.18 9.54 12.35
CA SER A 305 4.64 8.96 13.59
C SER A 305 5.74 8.39 14.49
N SER A 306 6.71 7.65 13.91
CA SER A 306 7.82 7.07 14.68
C SER A 306 8.65 8.11 15.43
N MET A 307 8.95 9.26 14.79
CA MET A 307 9.71 10.36 15.41
C MET A 307 8.98 11.01 16.58
N HIS A 308 7.64 11.04 16.57
CA HIS A 308 6.83 11.63 17.62
C HIS A 308 6.49 10.65 18.75
N GLU A 309 6.11 9.41 18.40
CA GLU A 309 5.58 8.43 19.35
C GLU A 309 6.65 7.54 19.98
N THR A 310 7.76 7.30 19.28
CA THR A 310 8.84 6.40 19.72
C THR A 310 10.23 6.95 19.35
N PRO A 311 10.62 8.12 19.89
CA PRO A 311 11.85 8.81 19.49
C PRO A 311 13.11 7.95 19.69
N GLU A 312 13.11 7.02 20.65
CA GLU A 312 14.25 6.12 20.92
C GLU A 312 14.50 5.16 19.75
N LYS A 313 13.43 4.65 19.13
CA LYS A 313 13.51 3.71 17.99
C LYS A 313 13.44 4.40 16.64
N ALA A 314 13.00 5.65 16.58
CA ALA A 314 12.89 6.43 15.35
C ALA A 314 14.22 6.45 14.57
N THR A 315 15.35 6.58 15.26
CA THR A 315 16.68 6.56 14.62
C THR A 315 16.94 5.27 13.85
N PHE A 316 16.57 4.11 14.42
CA PHE A 316 16.69 2.81 13.77
C PHE A 316 15.78 2.71 12.54
N TYR A 317 14.52 3.13 12.66
CA TYR A 317 13.56 3.09 11.55
C TYR A 317 13.95 4.00 10.39
N ILE A 318 14.37 5.24 10.69
CA ILE A 318 14.91 6.18 9.71
C ILE A 318 16.04 5.51 8.92
N MET A 319 17.00 4.89 9.62
CA MET A 319 18.17 4.29 8.97
C MET A 319 17.83 3.07 8.11
N LYS A 320 16.79 2.31 8.45
CA LYS A 320 16.31 1.22 7.59
C LYS A 320 15.58 1.70 6.34
N VAL A 321 14.91 2.85 6.42
CA VAL A 321 13.93 3.28 5.43
C VAL A 321 14.49 4.29 4.44
N TYR A 322 15.32 5.22 4.90
CA TYR A 322 15.82 6.32 4.06
C TYR A 322 16.52 5.86 2.76
N PRO A 323 17.18 4.68 2.64
CA PRO A 323 17.81 4.28 1.37
C PRO A 323 16.80 4.07 0.24
N PHE A 324 15.54 3.75 0.57
CA PHE A 324 14.47 3.47 -0.38
C PHE A 324 13.64 4.70 -0.75
N LEU A 325 13.71 5.76 0.05
CA LEU A 325 13.04 7.03 -0.24
C LEU A 325 13.69 7.77 -1.40
N ARG A 326 12.92 8.56 -2.14
CA ARG A 326 13.46 9.43 -3.18
C ARG A 326 14.19 10.63 -2.56
N SER A 327 15.19 11.17 -3.25
CA SER A 327 15.99 12.30 -2.75
C SER A 327 15.21 13.63 -2.64
N ASP A 328 14.04 13.72 -3.27
CA ASP A 328 13.11 14.86 -3.20
C ASP A 328 12.09 14.77 -2.05
N SER A 329 12.06 13.65 -1.31
CA SER A 329 11.14 13.45 -0.19
C SER A 329 11.43 14.41 0.96
N SER A 330 10.40 15.16 1.39
CA SER A 330 10.52 16.14 2.47
C SER A 330 10.86 15.51 3.81
N ILE A 331 10.41 14.27 4.05
CA ILE A 331 10.66 13.57 5.32
C ILE A 331 12.15 13.34 5.56
N LEU A 332 12.99 13.31 4.50
CA LEU A 332 14.43 13.15 4.66
C LEU A 332 15.05 14.34 5.40
N VAL A 333 14.57 15.57 5.14
CA VAL A 333 15.06 16.77 5.82
C VAL A 333 14.66 16.73 7.29
N GLU A 334 13.40 16.41 7.58
CA GLU A 334 12.90 16.23 8.94
C GLU A 334 13.67 15.13 9.68
N SER A 335 13.91 13.99 9.03
CA SER A 335 14.68 12.87 9.58
C SER A 335 16.13 13.25 9.89
N ALA A 336 16.78 14.02 9.00
CA ALA A 336 18.13 14.52 9.23
C ALA A 336 18.19 15.47 10.43
N ASN A 337 17.23 16.40 10.53
CA ASN A 337 17.14 17.33 11.66
C ASN A 337 16.86 16.59 12.97
N PHE A 338 15.98 15.59 12.95
CA PHE A 338 15.73 14.73 14.09
C PHE A 338 17.01 14.01 14.55
N LEU A 339 17.75 13.39 13.63
CA LEU A 339 19.03 12.74 13.96
C LEU A 339 20.07 13.72 14.52
N ILE A 340 20.14 14.95 13.99
CA ILE A 340 20.99 16.03 14.53
C ILE A 340 20.60 16.34 15.98
N SER A 341 19.31 16.45 16.27
CA SER A 341 18.80 16.72 17.63
C SER A 341 19.13 15.59 18.60
N CYS A 342 19.19 14.34 18.13
CA CYS A 342 19.62 13.19 18.91
C CYS A 342 21.16 13.02 19.00
N GLY A 343 21.94 13.94 18.41
CA GLY A 343 23.41 13.85 18.36
C GLY A 343 23.96 12.78 17.41
N LYS A 344 23.12 12.19 16.55
CA LYS A 344 23.48 11.15 15.56
C LYS A 344 24.01 11.78 14.27
N PHE A 345 25.14 12.48 14.39
CA PHE A 345 25.70 13.30 13.30
C PHE A 345 26.15 12.50 12.07
N ASN A 346 26.65 11.27 12.25
CA ASN A 346 27.09 10.43 11.14
C ASN A 346 25.91 9.93 10.30
N GLU A 347 24.85 9.49 10.96
CA GLU A 347 23.59 9.08 10.34
C GLU A 347 22.94 10.26 9.62
N ALA A 348 22.87 11.43 10.26
CA ALA A 348 22.35 12.64 9.64
C ALA A 348 23.12 13.03 8.37
N LYS A 349 24.47 12.96 8.39
CA LYS A 349 25.29 13.21 7.20
C LYS A 349 24.96 12.28 6.03
N ASN A 350 24.66 11.01 6.28
CA ASN A 350 24.30 10.07 5.21
C ASN A 350 22.99 10.48 4.52
N ILE A 351 21.99 10.89 5.30
CA ILE A 351 20.71 11.37 4.76
C ILE A 351 20.90 12.69 4.01
N LEU A 352 21.64 13.63 4.58
CA LEU A 352 21.91 14.94 3.96
C LEU A 352 22.68 14.79 2.64
N ARG A 353 23.64 13.87 2.55
CA ARG A 353 24.32 13.53 1.29
C ARG A 353 23.34 13.08 0.22
N LYS A 354 22.36 12.26 0.58
CA LYS A 354 21.30 11.82 -0.32
C LYS A 354 20.39 12.96 -0.77
N ILE A 355 19.99 13.85 0.15
CA ILE A 355 19.17 15.02 -0.22
C ILE A 355 19.94 15.93 -1.18
N MET A 356 21.26 16.08 -0.99
CA MET A 356 22.11 16.92 -1.85
C MET A 356 22.23 16.43 -3.31
N THR A 357 21.84 15.20 -3.63
CA THR A 357 21.79 14.70 -5.02
C THR A 357 20.45 15.03 -5.72
N GLY A 358 19.46 15.52 -4.98
CA GLY A 358 18.12 15.82 -5.48
C GLY A 358 17.82 17.33 -5.59
N PRO A 359 16.57 17.69 -5.93
CA PRO A 359 16.13 19.08 -6.09
C PRO A 359 16.13 19.86 -4.77
N ARG A 360 16.02 19.17 -3.63
CA ARG A 360 16.05 19.76 -2.28
C ARG A 360 17.46 20.03 -1.76
N ARG A 361 18.48 20.06 -2.62
CA ARG A 361 19.89 20.28 -2.23
C ARG A 361 20.08 21.48 -1.30
N ALA A 362 19.40 22.60 -1.57
CA ALA A 362 19.53 23.82 -0.77
C ALA A 362 19.15 23.62 0.71
N GLU A 363 18.19 22.74 1.00
CA GLU A 363 17.73 22.43 2.36
C GLU A 363 18.74 21.60 3.15
N ALA A 364 19.60 20.82 2.46
CA ALA A 364 20.61 19.98 3.11
C ALA A 364 21.97 20.67 3.28
N VAL A 365 22.28 21.69 2.48
CA VAL A 365 23.60 22.36 2.49
C VAL A 365 23.92 22.96 3.87
N LEU A 366 23.00 23.71 4.46
CA LEU A 366 23.22 24.38 5.74
C LEU A 366 23.41 23.38 6.91
N PRO A 367 22.49 22.43 7.17
CA PRO A 367 22.67 21.46 8.25
C PRO A 367 23.91 20.57 8.04
N TYR A 368 24.23 20.17 6.80
CA TYR A 368 25.43 19.39 6.53
C TYR A 368 26.71 20.18 6.83
N SER A 369 26.74 21.45 6.43
CA SER A 369 27.88 22.33 6.69
C SER A 369 28.07 22.57 8.19
N LYS A 370 26.99 22.77 8.96
CA LYS A 370 27.07 22.89 10.42
C LYS A 370 27.76 21.67 11.07
N ILE A 371 27.40 20.46 10.63
CA ILE A 371 28.04 19.22 11.13
C ILE A 371 29.53 19.21 10.78
N LEU A 372 29.89 19.53 9.54
CA LEU A 372 31.29 19.55 9.11
C LEU A 372 32.12 20.58 9.88
N ILE A 373 31.59 21.77 10.14
CA ILE A 373 32.30 22.80 10.91
C ILE A 373 32.54 22.33 12.34
N LYS A 374 31.54 21.67 12.97
CA LYS A 374 31.68 21.06 14.30
C LYS A 374 32.75 19.95 14.32
N GLU A 375 32.95 19.24 13.21
CA GLU A 375 34.01 18.24 13.02
C GLU A 375 35.37 18.85 12.60
N ASN A 376 35.49 20.19 12.58
CA ASN A 376 36.66 20.93 12.08
C ASN A 376 37.02 20.64 10.61
N LYS A 377 36.07 20.12 9.81
CA LYS A 377 36.23 19.83 8.37
C LYS A 377 35.92 21.07 7.52
N TYR A 378 36.66 22.13 7.78
CA TYR A 378 36.43 23.46 7.20
C TYR A 378 36.48 23.48 5.67
N GLN A 379 37.42 22.77 5.05
CA GLN A 379 37.57 22.76 3.59
C GLN A 379 36.38 22.12 2.89
N GLU A 380 35.87 21.01 3.42
CA GLU A 380 34.66 20.36 2.90
C GLU A 380 33.43 21.26 3.05
N ALA A 381 33.28 21.89 4.23
CA ALA A 381 32.16 22.78 4.50
C ALA A 381 32.17 24.00 3.54
N LYS A 382 33.35 24.58 3.32
CA LYS A 382 33.55 25.71 2.40
C LYS A 382 33.13 25.36 0.98
N LYS A 383 33.55 24.18 0.47
CA LYS A 383 33.20 23.71 -0.88
C LYS A 383 31.68 23.58 -1.09
N ILE A 384 30.95 23.17 -0.06
CA ILE A 384 29.50 22.97 -0.15
C ILE A 384 28.73 24.29 0.00
N LEU A 385 29.25 25.21 0.81
CA LEU A 385 28.67 26.55 1.01
C LEU A 385 28.98 27.52 -0.14
N ASP A 386 30.07 27.32 -0.89
CA ASP A 386 30.55 28.25 -1.92
C ASP A 386 29.47 28.73 -2.92
N PRO A 387 28.57 27.86 -3.45
CA PRO A 387 27.51 28.28 -4.36
C PRO A 387 26.44 29.17 -3.72
N LEU A 388 26.31 29.14 -2.39
CA LEU A 388 25.29 29.83 -1.61
C LEU A 388 25.84 31.00 -0.80
N LYS A 389 27.17 31.15 -0.67
CA LYS A 389 27.81 32.12 0.23
C LYS A 389 27.39 33.57 -0.01
N ASP A 390 27.02 33.93 -1.24
CA ASP A 390 26.58 35.29 -1.60
C ASP A 390 25.07 35.41 -1.82
N LYS A 391 24.33 34.28 -1.81
CA LYS A 391 22.89 34.21 -2.12
C LYS A 391 22.01 33.90 -0.91
N ASN A 392 22.60 33.36 0.15
CA ASN A 392 21.90 32.97 1.36
C ASN A 392 22.64 33.53 2.58
N GLU A 393 21.93 34.32 3.39
CA GLU A 393 22.52 35.02 4.54
C GLU A 393 23.12 34.05 5.57
N TYR A 394 22.46 32.91 5.78
CA TYR A 394 22.92 31.89 6.71
C TYR A 394 24.17 31.17 6.19
N ALA A 395 24.21 30.87 4.88
CA ALA A 395 25.39 30.31 4.24
C ALA A 395 26.59 31.27 4.33
N MET A 396 26.35 32.57 4.14
CA MET A 396 27.36 33.61 4.29
C MET A 396 27.92 33.65 5.71
N ALA A 397 27.05 33.57 6.74
CA ALA A 397 27.46 33.57 8.14
C ALA A 397 28.31 32.35 8.50
N LEU A 398 27.89 31.15 8.06
CA LEU A 398 28.68 29.92 8.25
C LEU A 398 30.03 29.98 7.51
N TYR A 399 30.06 30.56 6.32
CA TYR A 399 31.28 30.75 5.55
C TYR A 399 32.25 31.73 6.26
N ALA A 400 31.73 32.82 6.83
CA ALA A 400 32.51 33.76 7.63
C ALA A 400 33.08 33.09 8.90
N TRP A 401 32.28 32.24 9.57
CA TRP A 401 32.74 31.49 10.74
C TRP A 401 33.88 30.52 10.38
N ILE A 402 33.79 29.82 9.24
CA ILE A 402 34.87 28.98 8.73
C ILE A 402 36.16 29.78 8.52
N LEU A 403 36.07 30.95 7.86
CA LEU A 403 37.24 31.79 7.59
C LEU A 403 37.94 32.21 8.89
N GLU A 404 37.17 32.57 9.91
CA GLU A 404 37.74 32.95 11.20
C GLU A 404 38.35 31.77 11.94
N SER A 405 37.71 30.60 11.91
CA SER A 405 38.29 29.38 12.49
C SER A 405 39.61 28.98 11.80
N GLN A 406 39.82 29.42 10.56
CA GLN A 406 41.08 29.28 9.81
C GLN A 406 42.06 30.44 10.02
N GLY A 407 41.72 31.45 10.84
CA GLY A 407 42.55 32.61 11.15
C GLY A 407 42.38 33.82 10.21
N ASP A 408 41.57 33.72 9.15
CA ASP A 408 41.29 34.80 8.20
C ASP A 408 40.20 35.75 8.72
N LYS A 409 40.55 36.44 9.81
CA LYS A 409 39.65 37.34 10.55
C LYS A 409 39.19 38.54 9.71
N THR A 410 40.05 39.06 8.84
CA THR A 410 39.75 40.24 8.00
C THR A 410 38.70 39.93 6.95
N THR A 411 38.82 38.78 6.27
CA THR A 411 37.83 38.36 5.28
C THR A 411 36.52 37.97 5.94
N ALA A 412 36.57 37.26 7.09
CA ALA A 412 35.39 36.93 7.88
C ALA A 412 34.57 38.17 8.27
N LEU A 413 35.25 39.22 8.75
CA LEU A 413 34.63 40.51 9.07
C LEU A 413 34.01 41.20 7.85
N THR A 414 34.61 41.04 6.67
CA THR A 414 34.07 41.62 5.43
C THR A 414 32.74 40.97 5.05
N TYR A 415 32.63 39.64 5.17
CA TYR A 415 31.36 38.93 4.97
C TYR A 415 30.31 39.34 6.01
N LEU A 416 30.68 39.47 7.29
CA LEU A 416 29.77 39.97 8.33
C LEU A 416 29.24 41.38 8.04
N ARG A 417 30.09 42.28 7.55
CA ARG A 417 29.68 43.64 7.21
C ARG A 417 28.65 43.68 6.10
N LYS A 418 28.74 42.75 5.12
CA LYS A 418 27.73 42.59 4.08
C LYS A 418 26.37 42.21 4.66
N LEU A 419 26.35 41.37 5.70
CA LEU A 419 25.13 40.96 6.39
C LEU A 419 24.48 42.09 7.21
N SER A 420 25.28 43.02 7.76
CA SER A 420 24.79 44.00 8.76
C SER A 420 23.61 44.89 8.33
N LYS A 421 23.33 45.02 7.02
CA LYS A 421 22.24 45.85 6.48
C LYS A 421 20.89 45.13 6.34
N SER A 422 20.82 43.79 6.38
CA SER A 422 19.60 43.02 6.05
C SER A 422 19.12 42.04 7.13
N ILE A 423 19.91 41.75 8.17
CA ILE A 423 19.61 40.64 9.08
C ILE A 423 18.39 40.89 9.98
N LYS A 424 17.44 39.95 9.88
CA LYS A 424 16.32 39.75 10.82
C LYS A 424 16.27 38.33 11.41
N ASP A 425 17.32 37.54 11.24
CA ASP A 425 17.37 36.17 11.75
C ASP A 425 18.16 36.12 13.09
N PRO A 426 17.54 35.66 14.20
CA PRO A 426 18.20 35.55 15.50
C PRO A 426 19.43 34.64 15.52
N ASP A 427 19.44 33.55 14.74
CA ASP A 427 20.58 32.64 14.70
C ASP A 427 21.78 33.27 13.99
N ILE A 428 21.53 34.01 12.90
CA ILE A 428 22.59 34.75 12.20
C ILE A 428 23.20 35.79 13.13
N LEU A 429 22.36 36.55 13.84
CA LEU A 429 22.82 37.50 14.86
C LEU A 429 23.66 36.83 15.96
N THR A 430 23.31 35.61 16.36
CA THR A 430 24.09 34.83 17.33
C THR A 430 25.49 34.53 16.79
N VAL A 431 25.58 34.03 15.56
CA VAL A 431 26.86 33.75 14.89
C VAL A 431 27.69 35.04 14.70
N MET A 432 27.05 36.16 14.37
CA MET A 432 27.75 37.46 14.31
C MET A 432 28.34 37.84 15.66
N GLY A 433 27.57 37.66 16.74
CA GLY A 433 28.03 37.96 18.10
C GLY A 433 29.23 37.11 18.49
N ASP A 434 29.18 35.81 18.21
CA ASP A 434 30.27 34.86 18.48
C ASP A 434 31.55 35.24 17.72
N LEU A 435 31.41 35.64 16.45
CA LEU A 435 32.53 36.03 15.60
C LEU A 435 33.11 37.40 15.96
N GLU A 436 32.28 38.39 16.28
CA GLU A 436 32.73 39.69 16.80
C GLU A 436 33.45 39.53 18.15
N TYR A 437 33.01 38.58 18.98
CA TYR A 437 33.67 38.27 20.24
C TYR A 437 35.07 37.67 20.01
N SER A 438 35.21 36.75 19.06
CA SER A 438 36.48 36.05 18.79
C SER A 438 37.56 36.96 18.16
N VAL A 439 37.15 38.01 17.47
CA VAL A 439 38.06 39.07 16.98
C VAL A 439 38.33 40.17 18.02
N GLY A 440 37.79 40.05 19.24
CA GLY A 440 38.04 40.97 20.35
C GLY A 440 37.09 42.18 20.41
N LEU A 441 36.10 42.27 19.52
CA LEU A 441 35.13 43.37 19.44
C LEU A 441 33.96 43.16 20.41
N ARG A 442 34.28 43.05 21.71
CA ARG A 442 33.36 42.74 22.81
C ARG A 442 32.07 43.56 22.83
N LYS A 443 32.14 44.87 22.59
CA LYS A 443 30.96 45.76 22.57
C LYS A 443 30.00 45.46 21.42
N LYS A 444 30.51 45.02 20.27
CA LYS A 444 29.67 44.61 19.13
C LYS A 444 29.10 43.22 19.33
N ALA A 445 29.88 42.31 19.91
CA ALA A 445 29.43 40.97 20.25
C ALA A 445 28.17 41.00 21.13
N ILE A 446 28.22 41.73 22.25
CA ILE A 446 27.07 41.87 23.15
C ILE A 446 25.89 42.55 22.46
N PHE A 447 26.10 43.54 21.60
CA PHE A 447 25.02 44.16 20.84
C PHE A 447 24.25 43.13 19.99
N TYR A 448 24.95 42.27 19.25
CA TYR A 448 24.31 41.26 18.42
C TYR A 448 23.65 40.14 19.24
N TRP A 449 24.28 39.66 20.32
CA TRP A 449 23.66 38.69 21.20
C TRP A 449 22.40 39.22 21.88
N LEU A 450 22.39 40.49 22.32
CA LEU A 450 21.20 41.12 22.89
C LEU A 450 20.08 41.28 21.86
N LYS A 451 20.42 41.64 20.62
CA LYS A 451 19.45 41.71 19.52
C LYS A 451 18.88 40.34 19.18
N ALA A 452 19.69 39.28 19.15
CA ALA A 452 19.21 37.91 18.98
C ALA A 452 18.33 37.46 20.18
N SER A 453 18.71 37.83 21.40
CA SER A 453 17.98 37.54 22.62
C SER A 453 16.60 38.23 22.67
N SER A 454 16.48 39.47 22.16
CA SER A 454 15.17 40.14 22.08
C SER A 454 14.25 39.48 21.05
N MET A 455 14.81 38.72 20.11
CA MET A 455 14.09 37.97 19.09
C MET A 455 13.82 36.51 19.49
N GLY A 456 14.04 36.14 20.76
CA GLY A 456 13.69 34.81 21.26
C GLY A 456 14.82 33.78 21.24
N ASN A 457 16.06 34.15 20.88
CA ASN A 457 17.15 33.18 20.81
C ASN A 457 17.70 32.86 22.21
N ALA A 458 17.43 31.64 22.72
CA ALA A 458 17.91 31.20 24.02
C ALA A 458 19.45 31.10 24.07
N GLN A 459 20.10 30.62 23.00
CA GLN A 459 21.56 30.49 22.94
C GLN A 459 22.24 31.86 23.04
N ALA A 460 21.77 32.85 22.29
CA ALA A 460 22.31 34.21 22.39
C ALA A 460 22.05 34.85 23.76
N THR A 461 20.89 34.56 24.36
CA THR A 461 20.55 35.02 25.72
C THR A 461 21.55 34.47 26.74
N LEU A 462 21.95 33.19 26.59
CA LEU A 462 22.97 32.58 27.43
C LEU A 462 24.33 33.25 27.24
N LYS A 463 24.75 33.48 25.99
CA LYS A 463 26.01 34.19 25.68
C LYS A 463 26.04 35.61 26.26
N ALA A 464 24.92 36.33 26.20
CA ALA A 464 24.79 37.64 26.83
C ALA A 464 24.87 37.55 28.36
N ALA A 465 24.30 36.51 28.97
CA ALA A 465 24.40 36.26 30.41
C ALA A 465 25.87 36.02 30.84
N ASP A 466 26.59 35.15 30.11
CA ASP A 466 28.01 34.89 30.33
C ASP A 466 28.83 36.17 30.21
N TYR A 467 28.54 37.02 29.22
CA TYR A 467 29.20 38.32 29.05
C TYR A 467 29.01 39.25 30.25
N PHE A 468 27.77 39.38 30.76
CA PHE A 468 27.48 40.21 31.93
C PHE A 468 28.14 39.67 33.18
N TYR A 469 28.18 38.34 33.34
CA TYR A 469 28.89 37.68 34.44
C TYR A 469 30.39 38.01 34.41
N LEU A 470 31.05 37.85 33.26
CA LEU A 470 32.46 38.18 33.07
C LEU A 470 32.75 39.68 33.24
N SER A 471 31.77 40.54 32.93
CA SER A 471 31.85 42.00 33.11
C SER A 471 31.54 42.46 34.54
N LYS A 472 31.32 41.52 35.48
CA LYS A 472 30.94 41.77 36.89
C LYS A 472 29.58 42.49 37.06
N GLU A 473 28.73 42.49 36.04
CA GLU A 473 27.36 43.02 36.08
C GLU A 473 26.39 41.95 36.60
N THR A 474 26.58 41.52 37.86
CA THR A 474 25.90 40.36 38.45
C THR A 474 24.38 40.41 38.37
N LYS A 475 23.75 41.58 38.59
CA LYS A 475 22.30 41.75 38.48
C LYS A 475 21.77 41.43 37.09
N LYS A 476 22.45 41.91 36.03
CA LYS A 476 22.07 41.61 34.64
C LYS A 476 22.35 40.15 34.29
N ALA A 477 23.46 39.60 34.77
CA ALA A 477 23.78 38.18 34.56
C ALA A 477 22.66 37.27 35.09
N VAL A 478 22.20 37.48 36.33
CA VAL A 478 21.08 36.73 36.93
C VAL A 478 19.81 36.84 36.07
N GLN A 479 19.46 38.07 35.65
CA GLN A 479 18.28 38.30 34.81
C GLN A 479 18.35 37.54 33.48
N TYR A 480 19.50 37.55 32.81
CA TYR A 480 19.65 36.89 31.51
C TYR A 480 19.79 35.36 31.62
N TYR A 481 20.40 34.83 32.67
CA TYR A 481 20.35 33.38 32.93
C TYR A 481 18.92 32.91 33.17
N LYS A 482 18.13 33.65 33.97
CA LYS A 482 16.71 33.35 34.17
C LYS A 482 15.92 33.40 32.87
N LYS A 483 16.12 34.45 32.08
CA LYS A 483 15.51 34.59 30.76
C LYS A 483 15.86 33.42 29.82
N THR A 484 17.10 32.94 29.84
CA THR A 484 17.53 31.77 29.06
C THR A 484 16.75 30.52 29.44
N ILE A 485 16.60 30.29 30.75
CA ILE A 485 15.83 29.16 31.29
C ILE A 485 14.38 29.23 30.85
N ASP A 486 13.75 30.39 31.01
CA ASP A 486 12.33 30.58 30.73
C ASP A 486 12.03 30.49 29.21
N MET A 487 13.01 30.82 28.36
CA MET A 487 12.91 30.65 26.90
C MET A 487 13.01 29.18 26.44
N GLY A 488 13.52 28.28 27.27
CA GLY A 488 13.68 26.86 26.93
C GLY A 488 14.83 26.61 25.94
N ILE A 489 16.04 26.41 26.46
CA ILE A 489 17.19 25.99 25.65
C ILE A 489 17.17 24.47 25.44
N ASN A 490 17.23 24.02 24.19
CA ASN A 490 17.10 22.60 23.82
C ASN A 490 18.37 21.78 24.10
N ASP A 491 19.55 22.41 24.14
CA ASP A 491 20.80 21.74 24.45
C ASP A 491 20.90 21.48 25.97
N ASN A 492 20.84 20.21 26.38
CA ASN A 492 20.84 19.83 27.79
C ASN A 492 22.10 20.33 28.53
N LYS A 493 23.27 20.35 27.87
CA LYS A 493 24.51 20.85 28.47
C LYS A 493 24.41 22.35 28.79
N SER A 494 23.95 23.15 27.83
CA SER A 494 23.72 24.58 28.01
C SER A 494 22.61 24.89 29.01
N LEU A 495 21.56 24.05 29.08
CA LEU A 495 20.51 24.16 30.10
C LEU A 495 21.08 23.95 31.51
N MET A 496 21.86 22.88 31.70
CA MET A 496 22.50 22.60 32.99
C MET A 496 23.48 23.71 33.39
N TRP A 497 24.22 24.28 32.43
CA TRP A 497 25.08 25.46 32.68
C TRP A 497 24.26 26.67 33.15
N ALA A 498 23.15 26.97 32.48
CA ALA A 498 22.27 28.08 32.86
C ALA A 498 21.66 27.88 34.26
N TYR A 499 21.21 26.65 34.59
CA TYR A 499 20.74 26.30 35.93
C TYR A 499 21.82 26.47 36.99
N TYR A 500 23.04 26.01 36.71
CA TYR A 500 24.17 26.14 37.62
C TYR A 500 24.48 27.60 37.94
N GLN A 501 24.66 28.43 36.90
CA GLN A 501 25.00 29.84 37.07
C GLN A 501 23.88 30.63 37.74
N TYR A 502 22.63 30.41 37.34
CA TYR A 502 21.48 31.06 37.96
C TYR A 502 21.36 30.67 39.44
N GLY A 503 21.37 29.37 39.77
CA GLY A 503 21.24 28.88 41.14
C GLY A 503 22.34 29.43 42.05
N LYS A 504 23.58 29.48 41.56
CA LYS A 504 24.71 30.05 42.30
C LYS A 504 24.59 31.56 42.53
N LEU A 505 24.20 32.33 41.51
CA LEU A 505 24.18 33.79 41.59
C LEU A 505 22.91 34.34 42.27
N ALA A 506 21.79 33.64 42.16
CA ALA A 506 20.52 33.99 42.79
C ALA A 506 20.33 33.34 44.17
N ASN A 507 21.26 32.48 44.59
CA ASN A 507 21.16 31.65 45.80
C ASN A 507 19.89 30.78 45.82
N ASP A 508 19.52 30.21 44.66
CA ASP A 508 18.32 29.39 44.49
C ASP A 508 18.69 27.90 44.45
N ARG A 509 18.41 27.22 45.56
CA ARG A 509 18.77 25.81 45.78
C ARG A 509 18.03 24.87 44.83
N THR A 510 16.82 25.22 44.38
CA THR A 510 16.00 24.36 43.53
C THR A 510 16.62 24.13 42.15
N TYR A 511 17.28 25.14 41.58
CA TYR A 511 17.99 25.00 40.31
C TYR A 511 19.31 24.24 40.47
N LEU A 512 19.99 24.38 41.62
CA LEU A 512 21.18 23.59 41.92
C LEU A 512 20.83 22.10 42.06
N GLU A 513 19.72 21.75 42.71
CA GLU A 513 19.24 20.36 42.82
C GLU A 513 18.93 19.75 41.45
N LYS A 514 18.34 20.52 40.52
CA LYS A 514 18.14 20.07 39.13
C LYS A 514 19.45 19.70 38.44
N VAL A 515 20.53 20.44 38.69
CA VAL A 515 21.87 20.13 38.15
C VAL A 515 22.48 18.93 38.87
N ALA A 516 22.39 18.85 40.20
CA ALA A 516 22.93 17.74 41.00
C ALA A 516 22.33 16.38 40.63
N ASN A 517 21.03 16.36 40.27
CA ASN A 517 20.29 15.18 39.84
C ASN A 517 20.47 14.85 38.36
N SER A 518 21.21 15.67 37.61
CA SER A 518 21.56 15.39 36.22
C SER A 518 22.85 14.55 36.14
N ASN A 519 23.08 13.87 35.00
CA ASN A 519 24.35 13.20 34.71
C ASN A 519 25.32 14.12 33.94
N CYS A 520 25.42 15.39 34.30
CA CYS A 520 26.30 16.35 33.64
C CYS A 520 27.63 16.56 34.39
N GLU A 521 28.60 17.16 33.73
CA GLU A 521 29.94 17.45 34.29
C GLU A 521 29.93 18.38 35.51
N PHE A 522 28.82 19.11 35.74
CA PHE A 522 28.67 20.03 36.87
C PHE A 522 28.03 19.38 38.10
N SER A 523 27.48 18.17 37.97
CA SER A 523 26.66 17.56 39.02
C SER A 523 27.42 17.32 40.32
N GLU A 524 28.67 16.84 40.24
CA GLU A 524 29.52 16.63 41.42
C GLU A 524 29.91 17.94 42.11
N ALA A 525 30.28 18.96 41.31
CA ALA A 525 30.60 20.28 41.83
C ALA A 525 29.40 20.93 42.54
N VAL A 526 28.18 20.69 42.06
CA VAL A 526 26.97 21.21 42.69
C VAL A 526 26.59 20.45 43.95
N LYS A 527 26.76 19.13 44.00
CA LYS A 527 26.57 18.35 45.23
C LYS A 527 27.46 18.87 46.36
N ALA A 528 28.73 19.13 46.08
CA ALA A 528 29.66 19.72 47.04
C ALA A 528 29.28 21.15 47.50
N ILE A 529 28.59 21.92 46.66
CA ILE A 529 28.04 23.24 47.03
C ILE A 529 26.81 23.09 47.93
N LEU A 530 25.95 22.11 47.65
CA LEU A 530 24.73 21.83 48.39
C LEU A 530 24.97 21.16 49.76
N GLU A 531 26.12 20.50 49.94
CA GLU A 531 26.55 19.86 51.20
C GLU A 531 27.20 20.84 52.19
N LYS A 532 27.56 22.06 51.76
CA LYS A 532 28.02 23.10 52.69
C LYS A 532 26.83 23.69 53.45
N PRO A 533 26.89 23.76 54.80
CA PRO A 533 25.78 24.18 55.65
C PRO A 533 25.35 25.63 55.42
#